data_AF-A0A6S7CMD4-F1
#
_entry.id   AF-A0A6S7CMD4-F1
#
_cell.length_a   1.000
_cell.length_b   1.000
_cell.length_c   1.000
_cell.angle_alpha   90.00
_cell.angle_beta   90.00
_cell.angle_gamma   90.00
#
_symmetry.space_group_name_H-M   'P 1'
#
loop_
_entity.id
_entity.type
_entity.pdbx_description
1 polymer ?
#
loop_
_entity_poly.entity_id
_entity_poly.type
_entity_poly.pdbx_seq_one_letter_code
_entity_poly.pdbx_strand_id
1 'polypeptide(L)'
;MASANPRTIVVVESGNPVLMPWKDSVAAIVEAWYPGEGGGKAIANLLFGKVNPSGKLPVTFPMRDQDSPTWGQSGAFVPDPVYSEQLNMGYRWYDAKNITPVFEFGYGLSYTHFTYSGLSVAHRHDGALDVSFTVRNDGRVAGAEVPQVYLGVPYSGEPPRRLVGWEKIGMNPGETRRVRITVTPRMQSVWDTSRNGWRYVPGGTVYVGASSRDIRLQGS
;
A
#
# COMPACT_ATOMS: atom_id res chain seq x y z
N MET A 1 8.13 -29.24 -6.13
CA MET A 1 9.09 -28.77 -5.10
C MET A 1 8.38 -28.47 -3.79
N ALA A 2 7.44 -27.52 -3.76
CA ALA A 2 6.62 -27.22 -2.58
C ALA A 2 5.95 -28.46 -1.93
N SER A 3 5.41 -29.37 -2.72
CA SER A 3 4.83 -30.64 -2.24
C SER A 3 5.85 -31.61 -1.62
N ALA A 4 7.14 -31.47 -1.97
CA ALA A 4 8.21 -32.34 -1.47
C ALA A 4 8.94 -31.75 -0.26
N ASN A 5 8.88 -30.43 -0.06
CA ASN A 5 9.51 -29.76 1.07
C ASN A 5 8.66 -28.55 1.53
N PRO A 6 8.03 -28.61 2.72
CA PRO A 6 7.20 -27.54 3.22
C PRO A 6 7.99 -26.27 3.59
N ARG A 7 9.32 -26.33 3.64
CA ARG A 7 10.21 -25.19 3.90
C ARG A 7 10.76 -24.57 2.61
N THR A 8 9.94 -24.55 1.56
CA THR A 8 10.30 -23.92 0.28
C THR A 8 10.13 -22.40 0.38
N ILE A 9 11.17 -21.64 0.01
CA ILE A 9 11.12 -20.19 -0.17
C ILE A 9 11.19 -19.90 -1.67
N VAL A 10 10.34 -19.00 -2.16
CA VAL A 10 10.38 -18.55 -3.55
C VAL A 10 10.87 -17.10 -3.61
N VAL A 11 11.92 -16.87 -4.40
CA VAL A 11 12.35 -15.51 -4.77
C VAL A 11 11.79 -15.24 -6.15
N VAL A 12 10.99 -14.18 -6.28
CA VAL A 12 10.34 -13.78 -7.52
C VAL A 12 11.09 -12.59 -8.10
N GLU A 13 11.64 -12.75 -9.29
CA GLU A 13 12.22 -11.66 -10.07
C GLU A 13 11.30 -11.35 -11.25
N SER A 14 10.51 -10.29 -11.13
CA SER A 14 9.49 -9.93 -12.10
C SER A 14 9.39 -8.42 -12.32
N GLY A 15 9.00 -7.97 -13.51
CA GLY A 15 8.81 -6.55 -13.80
C GLY A 15 7.41 -6.02 -13.42
N ASN A 16 6.46 -6.93 -13.20
CA ASN A 16 5.04 -6.67 -12.99
C ASN A 16 4.45 -7.78 -12.12
N PRO A 17 3.24 -7.58 -11.55
CA PRO A 17 2.56 -8.62 -10.81
C PRO A 17 2.46 -9.94 -11.60
N VAL A 18 2.74 -11.04 -10.91
CA VAL A 18 2.57 -12.40 -11.43
C VAL A 18 1.51 -13.13 -10.61
N LEU A 19 0.74 -14.00 -11.26
CA LEU A 19 -0.20 -14.86 -10.54
C LEU A 19 0.57 -15.88 -9.69
N MET A 20 0.13 -16.05 -8.44
CA MET A 20 0.76 -16.96 -7.48
C MET A 20 -0.24 -17.99 -6.93
N PRO A 21 -0.82 -18.87 -7.77
CA PRO A 21 -1.75 -19.90 -7.30
C PRO A 21 -1.11 -20.89 -6.30
N TRP A 22 0.23 -20.90 -6.26
CA TRP A 22 1.06 -21.74 -5.38
C TRP A 22 1.44 -21.05 -4.06
N LYS A 23 0.99 -19.80 -3.79
CA LYS A 23 1.45 -19.02 -2.63
C LYS A 23 1.27 -19.72 -1.29
N ASP A 24 0.20 -20.51 -1.15
CA ASP A 24 -0.14 -21.21 0.09
C ASP A 24 0.62 -22.53 0.25
N SER A 25 1.39 -22.94 -0.77
CA SER A 25 2.22 -24.14 -0.74
C SER A 25 3.68 -23.85 -0.37
N VAL A 26 4.05 -22.59 -0.12
CA VAL A 26 5.43 -22.17 0.17
C VAL A 26 5.51 -21.49 1.53
N ALA A 27 6.66 -21.57 2.18
CA ALA A 27 6.86 -21.00 3.51
C ALA A 27 7.08 -19.48 3.48
N ALA A 28 7.68 -18.96 2.41
CA ALA A 28 7.91 -17.53 2.23
C ALA A 28 8.05 -17.17 0.76
N ILE A 29 7.74 -15.91 0.45
CA ILE A 29 7.90 -15.31 -0.87
C ILE A 29 8.69 -14.01 -0.71
N VAL A 30 9.72 -13.82 -1.53
CA VAL A 30 10.49 -12.57 -1.63
C VAL A 30 10.32 -12.02 -3.04
N GLU A 31 9.56 -10.93 -3.18
CA GLU A 31 9.51 -10.17 -4.43
C GLU A 31 10.77 -9.29 -4.54
N ALA A 32 11.65 -9.64 -5.48
CA ALA A 32 12.93 -8.99 -5.73
C ALA A 32 12.90 -8.05 -6.95
N TRP A 33 11.80 -8.05 -7.73
CA TRP A 33 11.67 -7.29 -8.97
C TRP A 33 12.80 -7.61 -9.96
N TYR A 34 13.34 -6.62 -10.67
CA TYR A 34 14.64 -6.72 -11.34
C TYR A 34 15.70 -6.03 -10.46
N PRO A 35 16.46 -6.79 -9.66
CA PRO A 35 17.26 -6.23 -8.56
C PRO A 35 18.61 -5.64 -9.01
N GLY A 36 18.89 -5.63 -10.33
CA GLY A 36 20.12 -5.12 -10.92
C GLY A 36 21.37 -5.95 -10.58
N GLU A 37 22.54 -5.44 -10.94
CA GLU A 37 23.83 -6.14 -10.79
C GLU A 37 24.19 -6.50 -9.34
N GLY A 38 23.69 -5.72 -8.36
CA GLY A 38 23.86 -5.99 -6.93
C GLY A 38 22.85 -6.97 -6.34
N GLY A 39 21.91 -7.47 -7.15
CA GLY A 39 20.72 -8.18 -6.69
C GLY A 39 20.99 -9.45 -5.91
N GLY A 40 21.92 -10.29 -6.38
CA GLY A 40 22.26 -11.54 -5.69
C GLY A 40 22.74 -11.30 -4.24
N LYS A 41 23.56 -10.27 -4.02
CA LYS A 41 24.03 -9.88 -2.68
C LYS A 41 22.88 -9.31 -1.84
N ALA A 42 22.01 -8.50 -2.43
CA ALA A 42 20.86 -7.93 -1.74
C ALA A 42 19.88 -9.02 -1.28
N ILE A 43 19.52 -9.96 -2.16
CA ILE A 43 18.64 -11.10 -1.85
C ILE A 43 19.26 -11.96 -0.74
N ALA A 44 20.54 -12.31 -0.83
CA ALA A 44 21.21 -13.07 0.22
C ALA A 44 21.18 -12.34 1.57
N ASN A 45 21.44 -11.03 1.60
CA ASN A 45 21.38 -10.27 2.84
C ASN A 45 19.97 -10.27 3.47
N LEU A 46 18.92 -10.26 2.65
CA LEU A 46 17.55 -10.41 3.14
C LEU A 46 17.31 -11.82 3.69
N LEU A 47 17.59 -12.87 2.90
CA LEU A 47 17.32 -14.27 3.30
C LEU A 47 18.05 -14.67 4.59
N PHE A 48 19.26 -14.15 4.81
CA PHE A 48 20.07 -14.44 5.99
C PHE A 48 19.88 -13.42 7.14
N GLY A 49 18.93 -12.49 7.02
CA GLY A 49 18.61 -11.55 8.11
C GLY A 49 19.68 -10.48 8.37
N LYS A 50 20.68 -10.34 7.49
CA LYS A 50 21.66 -9.23 7.57
C LYS A 50 21.00 -7.88 7.31
N VAL A 51 19.92 -7.88 6.52
CA VAL A 51 19.05 -6.74 6.29
C VAL A 51 17.61 -7.18 6.55
N ASN A 52 16.86 -6.37 7.30
CA ASN A 52 15.44 -6.57 7.51
C ASN A 52 14.63 -6.02 6.30
N PRO A 53 13.77 -6.82 5.65
CA PRO A 53 12.94 -6.34 4.55
C PRO A 53 12.03 -5.18 5.00
N SER A 54 11.95 -4.16 4.15
CA SER A 54 11.18 -2.94 4.41
C SER A 54 10.61 -2.32 3.13
N GLY A 55 10.51 -3.12 2.06
CA GLY A 55 9.82 -2.74 0.83
C GLY A 55 8.32 -2.83 1.02
N LYS A 56 7.56 -1.96 0.36
CA LYS A 56 6.10 -2.01 0.28
C LYS A 56 5.69 -2.03 -1.19
N LEU A 57 4.68 -2.80 -1.55
CA LEU A 57 4.25 -2.96 -2.93
C LEU A 57 3.71 -1.64 -3.51
N PRO A 58 4.23 -1.16 -4.65
CA PRO A 58 3.70 0.02 -5.33
C PRO A 58 2.48 -0.30 -6.21
N VAL A 59 2.13 -1.58 -6.36
CA VAL A 59 1.05 -2.10 -7.20
C VAL A 59 0.31 -3.22 -6.47
N THR A 60 -0.93 -3.50 -6.87
CA THR A 60 -1.72 -4.60 -6.33
C THR A 60 -1.44 -5.88 -7.13
N PHE A 61 -1.25 -7.01 -6.43
CA PHE A 61 -1.10 -8.31 -7.07
C PHE A 61 -2.46 -9.00 -7.15
N PRO A 62 -3.00 -9.26 -8.36
CA PRO A 62 -4.30 -9.88 -8.53
C PRO A 62 -4.30 -11.35 -8.09
N MET A 63 -5.47 -11.86 -7.69
CA MET A 63 -5.70 -13.31 -7.56
C MET A 63 -5.90 -13.95 -8.93
N ARG A 64 -6.58 -13.23 -9.83
CA ARG A 64 -6.80 -13.64 -11.22
C ARG A 64 -6.72 -12.41 -12.11
N ASP A 65 -6.34 -12.59 -13.38
CA ASP A 65 -6.26 -11.44 -14.30
C ASP A 65 -7.60 -10.71 -14.46
N GLN A 66 -8.73 -11.44 -14.33
CA GLN A 66 -10.09 -10.92 -14.36
C GLN A 66 -10.42 -9.93 -13.23
N ASP A 67 -9.62 -9.91 -12.17
CA ASP A 67 -9.81 -9.00 -11.05
C ASP A 67 -9.29 -7.58 -11.36
N SER A 68 -8.53 -7.42 -12.45
CA SER A 68 -8.04 -6.13 -12.92
C SER A 68 -9.17 -5.28 -13.54
N PRO A 69 -9.21 -3.96 -13.30
CA PRO A 69 -10.17 -3.07 -13.98
C PRO A 69 -10.06 -3.10 -15.50
N THR A 70 -8.87 -3.42 -16.02
CA THR A 70 -8.57 -3.40 -17.45
C THR A 70 -8.78 -4.74 -18.16
N TRP A 71 -9.24 -5.78 -17.45
CA TRP A 71 -9.51 -7.07 -18.10
C TRP A 71 -10.66 -6.98 -19.13
N GLY A 72 -11.63 -6.10 -18.91
CA GLY A 72 -12.79 -5.99 -19.80
C GLY A 72 -13.56 -7.31 -19.89
N GLN A 73 -13.98 -7.69 -21.10
CA GLN A 73 -14.70 -8.95 -21.33
C GLN A 73 -13.76 -10.16 -21.53
N SER A 74 -12.58 -9.95 -22.14
CA SER A 74 -11.74 -11.04 -22.66
C SER A 74 -10.25 -10.91 -22.35
N GLY A 75 -9.82 -9.85 -21.64
CA GLY A 75 -8.41 -9.55 -21.41
C GLY A 75 -7.65 -9.05 -22.65
N ALA A 76 -8.32 -8.95 -23.80
CA ALA A 76 -7.71 -8.51 -25.05
C ALA A 76 -7.54 -6.99 -25.08
N PHE A 77 -6.41 -6.54 -25.64
CA PHE A 77 -6.23 -5.14 -25.99
C PHE A 77 -7.21 -4.75 -27.09
N VAL A 78 -7.92 -3.66 -26.87
CA VAL A 78 -8.81 -3.05 -27.87
C VAL A 78 -8.19 -1.76 -28.38
N PRO A 79 -8.28 -1.46 -29.69
CA PRO A 79 -8.02 -0.13 -30.20
C PRO A 79 -8.97 0.87 -29.51
N ASP A 80 -8.43 2.02 -29.09
CA ASP A 80 -9.17 3.10 -28.42
C ASP A 80 -9.94 2.67 -27.15
N PRO A 81 -9.24 2.24 -26.09
CA PRO A 81 -9.88 1.76 -24.87
C PRO A 81 -10.61 2.88 -24.13
N VAL A 82 -11.83 2.57 -23.65
CA VAL A 82 -12.60 3.44 -22.76
C VAL A 82 -12.25 3.09 -21.31
N TYR A 83 -11.81 4.10 -20.55
CA TYR A 83 -11.43 3.99 -19.13
C TYR A 83 -12.67 3.98 -18.23
N SER A 84 -13.44 2.90 -18.34
CA SER A 84 -14.74 2.72 -17.66
C SER A 84 -14.64 2.61 -16.14
N GLU A 85 -13.46 2.27 -15.62
CA GLU A 85 -13.12 2.22 -14.21
C GLU A 85 -12.99 3.61 -13.56
N GLN A 86 -12.90 4.66 -14.38
CA GLN A 86 -12.77 6.05 -13.93
C GLN A 86 -11.60 6.23 -12.93
N LEU A 87 -11.87 6.76 -11.73
CA LEU A 87 -10.87 6.99 -10.70
C LEU A 87 -10.43 5.69 -9.99
N ASN A 88 -11.15 4.59 -10.20
CA ASN A 88 -10.90 3.32 -9.53
C ASN A 88 -9.85 2.50 -10.29
N MET A 89 -8.60 2.95 -10.20
CA MET A 89 -7.43 2.24 -10.76
C MET A 89 -6.53 1.66 -9.66
N GLY A 90 -5.96 0.48 -9.91
CA GLY A 90 -5.14 -0.24 -8.91
C GLY A 90 -5.94 -0.54 -7.64
N TYR A 91 -5.37 -0.38 -6.45
CA TYR A 91 -6.03 -0.70 -5.18
C TYR A 91 -7.40 -0.03 -4.99
N ARG A 92 -7.63 1.13 -5.62
CA ARG A 92 -8.93 1.82 -5.59
C ARG A 92 -10.04 0.97 -6.21
N TRP A 93 -9.75 0.25 -7.30
CA TRP A 93 -10.65 -0.73 -7.90
C TRP A 93 -11.00 -1.84 -6.93
N TYR A 94 -9.97 -2.46 -6.34
CA TYR A 94 -10.13 -3.57 -5.41
C TYR A 94 -10.94 -3.14 -4.18
N ASP A 95 -10.68 -1.94 -3.65
CA ASP A 95 -11.43 -1.36 -2.54
C ASP A 95 -12.89 -1.11 -2.93
N ALA A 96 -13.13 -0.44 -4.06
CA ALA A 96 -14.48 -0.07 -4.51
C ALA A 96 -15.34 -1.28 -4.89
N LYS A 97 -14.73 -2.34 -5.40
CA LYS A 97 -15.40 -3.59 -5.81
C LYS A 97 -15.39 -4.67 -4.73
N ASN A 98 -14.76 -4.39 -3.58
CA ASN A 98 -14.55 -5.37 -2.52
C ASN A 98 -13.90 -6.69 -3.00
N ILE A 99 -12.89 -6.57 -3.87
CA ILE A 99 -12.13 -7.71 -4.40
C ILE A 99 -10.90 -7.92 -3.51
N THR A 100 -10.67 -9.15 -3.06
CA THR A 100 -9.50 -9.52 -2.28
C THR A 100 -8.30 -9.81 -3.20
N PRO A 101 -7.23 -8.99 -3.16
CA PRO A 101 -6.03 -9.27 -3.95
C PRO A 101 -5.19 -10.39 -3.29
N VAL A 102 -4.20 -10.91 -4.03
CA VAL A 102 -3.17 -11.79 -3.44
C VAL A 102 -2.29 -11.01 -2.49
N PHE A 103 -1.82 -9.84 -2.91
CA PHE A 103 -1.16 -8.86 -2.06
C PHE A 103 -1.67 -7.46 -2.42
N GLU A 104 -2.09 -6.71 -1.42
CA GLU A 104 -2.62 -5.37 -1.60
C GLU A 104 -1.53 -4.31 -1.86
N PHE A 105 -1.96 -3.15 -2.36
CA PHE A 105 -1.07 -2.00 -2.46
C PHE A 105 -0.53 -1.60 -1.09
N GLY A 106 0.75 -1.26 -1.03
CA GLY A 106 1.44 -0.90 0.19
C GLY A 106 1.72 -2.07 1.12
N TYR A 107 1.44 -3.32 0.73
CA TYR A 107 1.77 -4.51 1.53
C TYR A 107 3.28 -4.76 1.55
N GLY A 108 3.78 -5.26 2.67
CA GLY A 108 5.16 -5.70 2.80
C GLY A 108 5.49 -6.05 4.25
N LEU A 109 6.03 -7.25 4.43
CA LEU A 109 6.38 -7.80 5.74
C LEU A 109 7.76 -7.31 6.20
N SER A 110 8.03 -7.54 7.49
CA SER A 110 9.30 -7.26 8.15
C SER A 110 9.67 -8.44 9.06
N TYR A 111 10.94 -8.57 9.41
CA TYR A 111 11.40 -9.47 10.47
C TYR A 111 11.13 -8.95 11.89
N THR A 112 10.57 -7.74 12.01
CA THR A 112 10.09 -7.18 13.27
C THR A 112 8.61 -6.80 13.16
N HIS A 113 8.01 -6.44 14.29
CA HIS A 113 6.63 -5.98 14.37
C HIS A 113 6.58 -4.50 14.71
N PHE A 114 5.54 -3.84 14.21
CA PHE A 114 5.28 -2.43 14.50
C PHE A 114 3.84 -2.28 14.98
N THR A 115 3.61 -1.40 15.95
CA THR A 115 2.27 -1.04 16.47
C THR A 115 2.00 0.45 16.29
N TYR A 116 0.73 0.77 16.09
CA TYR A 116 0.26 2.10 15.72
C TYR A 116 -0.74 2.58 16.77
N SER A 117 -0.63 3.83 17.23
CA SER A 117 -1.53 4.37 18.25
C SER A 117 -1.62 5.90 18.21
N GLY A 118 -2.56 6.47 18.98
CA GLY A 118 -2.61 7.90 19.25
C GLY A 118 -2.81 8.78 17.99
N LEU A 119 -3.71 8.39 17.09
CA LEU A 119 -4.06 9.23 15.95
C LEU A 119 -4.64 10.56 16.43
N SER A 120 -4.16 11.65 15.85
CA SER A 120 -4.66 13.00 16.03
C SER A 120 -4.70 13.68 14.66
N VAL A 121 -5.83 14.30 14.34
CA VAL A 121 -6.06 15.03 13.09
C VAL A 121 -6.37 16.47 13.48
N ALA A 122 -5.44 17.39 13.24
CA ALA A 122 -5.61 18.80 13.55
C ALA A 122 -5.97 19.59 12.29
N HIS A 123 -7.03 20.38 12.36
CA HIS A 123 -7.47 21.25 11.25
C HIS A 123 -6.75 22.58 11.35
N ARG A 124 -6.13 23.01 10.24
CA ARG A 124 -5.43 24.29 10.14
C ARG A 124 -6.34 25.35 9.52
N HIS A 125 -6.05 26.62 9.82
CA HIS A 125 -6.77 27.76 9.23
C HIS A 125 -6.66 27.85 7.71
N ASP A 126 -5.59 27.31 7.12
CA ASP A 126 -5.37 27.24 5.66
C ASP A 126 -6.11 26.06 4.99
N GLY A 127 -6.90 25.28 5.75
CA GLY A 127 -7.65 24.12 5.27
C GLY A 127 -6.84 22.83 5.17
N ALA A 128 -5.54 22.84 5.52
CA ALA A 128 -4.76 21.62 5.62
C ALA A 128 -5.09 20.83 6.90
N LEU A 129 -4.82 19.52 6.88
CA LEU A 129 -4.88 18.65 8.04
C LEU A 129 -3.46 18.28 8.47
N ASP A 130 -3.13 18.47 9.74
CA ASP A 130 -1.93 17.90 10.35
C ASP A 130 -2.28 16.56 10.99
N VAL A 131 -1.98 15.48 10.28
CA VAL A 131 -2.19 14.11 10.73
C VAL A 131 -0.96 13.67 11.51
N SER A 132 -1.16 13.20 12.73
CA SER A 132 -0.07 12.65 13.52
C SER A 132 -0.48 11.38 14.26
N PHE A 133 0.44 10.43 14.37
CA PHE A 133 0.23 9.15 15.04
C PHE A 133 1.57 8.63 15.55
N THR A 134 1.51 7.63 16.43
CA THR A 134 2.69 7.03 17.07
C THR A 134 2.92 5.65 16.49
N VAL A 135 4.16 5.36 16.13
CA VAL A 135 4.62 4.03 15.69
C VAL A 135 5.65 3.54 16.69
N ARG A 136 5.55 2.26 17.07
CA ARG A 136 6.53 1.59 17.94
C ARG A 136 7.01 0.31 17.28
N ASN A 137 8.32 0.08 17.27
CA ASN A 137 8.87 -1.24 16.97
C ASN A 137 8.76 -2.09 18.24
N ASP A 138 7.83 -3.04 18.27
CA ASP A 138 7.58 -3.91 19.42
C ASP A 138 8.13 -5.34 19.22
N GLY A 139 8.83 -5.57 18.10
CA GLY A 139 9.59 -6.80 17.90
C GLY A 139 11.00 -6.76 18.48
N ARG A 140 11.82 -7.74 18.07
CA ARG A 140 13.14 -8.02 18.67
C ARG A 140 14.33 -7.57 17.84
N VAL A 141 14.11 -7.12 16.60
CA VAL A 141 15.17 -6.71 15.67
C VAL A 141 14.90 -5.32 15.13
N ALA A 142 15.96 -4.60 14.76
CA ALA A 142 15.82 -3.33 14.07
C ALA A 142 15.13 -3.53 12.71
N GLY A 143 14.36 -2.55 12.28
CA GLY A 143 13.64 -2.59 11.02
C GLY A 143 13.25 -1.20 10.55
N ALA A 144 12.67 -1.11 9.36
CA ALA A 144 12.08 0.13 8.88
C ALA A 144 10.60 -0.10 8.52
N GLU A 145 9.75 0.80 8.96
CA GLU A 145 8.32 0.80 8.66
C GLU A 145 7.98 1.95 7.71
N VAL A 146 6.91 1.76 6.93
CA VAL A 146 6.32 2.80 6.07
C VAL A 146 4.85 2.99 6.45
N PRO A 147 4.56 3.80 7.48
CA PRO A 147 3.19 4.21 7.78
C PRO A 147 2.57 4.96 6.61
N GLN A 148 1.38 4.56 6.21
CA GLN A 148 0.66 5.13 5.08
C GLN A 148 -0.60 5.84 5.58
N VAL A 149 -0.79 7.08 5.11
CA VAL A 149 -1.98 7.89 5.40
C VAL A 149 -2.84 7.94 4.15
N TYR A 150 -4.10 7.52 4.31
CA TYR A 150 -5.13 7.55 3.30
C TYR A 150 -6.25 8.51 3.70
N LEU A 151 -6.92 9.08 2.71
CA LEU A 151 -8.07 9.95 2.88
C LEU A 151 -9.27 9.39 2.12
N GLY A 152 -10.41 9.25 2.81
CA GLY A 152 -11.72 9.10 2.17
C GLY A 152 -12.35 10.47 2.01
N VAL A 153 -12.67 10.86 0.77
CA VAL A 153 -13.28 12.16 0.47
C VAL A 153 -14.79 11.99 0.34
N PRO A 154 -15.62 12.79 1.04
CA PRO A 154 -17.07 12.62 1.05
C PRO A 154 -17.70 13.24 -0.21
N TYR A 155 -17.34 12.71 -1.37
CA TYR A 155 -17.81 13.17 -2.67
C TYR A 155 -18.17 11.99 -3.57
N SER A 156 -19.32 12.08 -4.24
CA SER A 156 -19.83 11.00 -5.08
C SER A 156 -18.86 10.68 -6.23
N GLY A 157 -18.59 9.40 -6.45
CA GLY A 157 -17.69 8.92 -7.51
C GLY A 157 -16.20 8.92 -7.14
N GLU A 158 -15.81 9.46 -5.98
CA GLU A 158 -14.45 9.30 -5.49
C GLU A 158 -14.18 7.85 -5.04
N PRO A 159 -12.94 7.37 -5.19
CA PRO A 159 -12.50 6.11 -4.61
C PRO A 159 -12.75 6.06 -3.10
N PRO A 160 -12.98 4.87 -2.50
CA PRO A 160 -13.22 4.77 -1.06
C PRO A 160 -12.14 5.46 -0.23
N ARG A 161 -10.87 5.30 -0.64
CA ARG A 161 -9.70 5.86 0.01
C ARG A 161 -8.61 6.17 -1.03
N ARG A 162 -7.84 7.23 -0.80
CA ARG A 162 -6.63 7.56 -1.59
C ARG A 162 -5.43 7.81 -0.69
N LEU A 163 -4.27 7.28 -1.07
CA LEU A 163 -3.00 7.58 -0.40
C LEU A 163 -2.72 9.08 -0.53
N VAL A 164 -2.49 9.75 0.60
CA VAL A 164 -2.20 11.19 0.68
C VAL A 164 -0.83 11.50 1.29
N GLY A 165 -0.19 10.52 1.93
CA GLY A 165 1.18 10.67 2.41
C GLY A 165 1.69 9.41 3.10
N TRP A 166 3.01 9.35 3.26
CA TRP A 166 3.71 8.28 3.96
C TRP A 166 5.08 8.78 4.38
N GLU A 167 5.70 8.11 5.35
CA GLU A 167 7.07 8.35 5.77
C GLU A 167 7.77 7.01 5.95
N LYS A 168 9.05 6.88 5.60
CA LYS A 168 9.82 5.68 5.91
C LYS A 168 10.71 5.95 7.12
N ILE A 169 10.51 5.17 8.19
CA ILE A 169 11.21 5.37 9.47
C ILE A 169 11.99 4.10 9.85
N GLY A 170 13.30 4.25 10.06
CA GLY A 170 14.14 3.19 10.64
C GLY A 170 14.09 3.24 12.16
N MET A 171 13.85 2.09 12.82
CA MET A 171 13.60 2.01 14.26
C MET A 171 14.29 0.80 14.91
N ASN A 172 14.95 1.04 16.04
CA ASN A 172 15.49 -0.02 16.90
C ASN A 172 14.38 -0.75 17.68
N PRO A 173 14.63 -1.97 18.18
CA PRO A 173 13.68 -2.67 19.05
C PRO A 173 13.25 -1.81 20.25
N GLY A 174 11.96 -1.74 20.52
CA GLY A 174 11.39 -0.94 21.61
C GLY A 174 11.26 0.56 21.33
N GLU A 175 11.88 1.07 20.26
CA GLU A 175 11.82 2.49 19.90
C GLU A 175 10.38 2.90 19.54
N THR A 176 10.01 4.13 19.93
CA THR A 176 8.72 4.74 19.62
C THR A 176 8.96 6.09 18.96
N ARG A 177 8.26 6.36 17.85
CA ARG A 177 8.34 7.63 17.11
C ARG A 177 6.97 8.21 16.83
N ARG A 178 6.90 9.54 16.86
CA ARG A 178 5.74 10.31 16.41
C ARG A 178 5.92 10.67 14.94
N VAL A 179 5.02 10.19 14.09
CA VAL A 179 4.97 10.51 12.65
C VAL A 179 4.00 11.67 12.44
N ARG A 180 4.33 12.57 11.49
CA ARG A 180 3.50 13.72 11.12
C ARG A 180 3.42 13.84 9.60
N ILE A 181 2.20 13.89 9.07
CA ILE A 181 1.91 14.05 7.64
C ILE A 181 0.92 15.19 7.49
N THR A 182 1.25 16.18 6.67
CA THR A 182 0.33 17.28 6.33
C THR A 182 -0.45 16.93 5.06
N VAL A 183 -1.79 16.93 5.16
CA VAL A 183 -2.71 16.73 4.04
C VAL A 183 -3.20 18.09 3.57
N THR A 184 -2.69 18.55 2.43
CA THR A 184 -3.03 19.88 1.88
C THR A 184 -4.49 19.98 1.43
N PRO A 185 -5.06 21.19 1.25
CA PRO A 185 -6.39 21.36 0.66
C PRO A 185 -6.51 20.70 -0.73
N ARG A 186 -5.43 20.71 -1.52
CA ARG A 186 -5.39 20.06 -2.82
C ARG A 186 -5.57 18.54 -2.71
N MET A 187 -4.97 17.91 -1.71
CA MET A 187 -5.14 16.48 -1.42
C MET A 187 -6.51 16.12 -0.85
N GLN A 188 -7.34 17.11 -0.51
CA GLN A 188 -8.75 16.95 -0.11
C GLN A 188 -9.71 17.36 -1.24
N SER A 189 -9.20 17.85 -2.36
CA SER A 189 -10.02 18.36 -3.47
C SER A 189 -10.40 17.26 -4.46
N VAL A 190 -11.48 17.51 -5.20
CA VAL A 190 -11.92 16.73 -6.36
C VAL A 190 -11.81 17.59 -7.62
N TRP A 191 -11.70 16.97 -8.80
CA TRP A 191 -11.74 17.71 -10.06
C TRP A 191 -13.20 17.91 -10.49
N ASP A 192 -13.64 19.17 -10.57
CA ASP A 192 -14.97 19.55 -11.03
C ASP A 192 -14.90 19.86 -12.53
N THR A 193 -15.41 18.94 -13.34
CA THR A 193 -15.40 19.07 -14.81
C THR A 193 -16.29 20.20 -15.31
N SER A 194 -17.33 20.59 -14.56
CA SER A 194 -18.21 21.70 -14.94
C SER A 194 -17.53 23.06 -14.80
N ARG A 195 -16.53 23.15 -13.90
CA ARG A 195 -15.77 24.36 -13.61
C ARG A 195 -14.34 24.32 -14.18
N ASN A 196 -13.94 23.18 -14.76
CA ASN A 196 -12.59 22.92 -15.21
C ASN A 196 -11.53 23.24 -14.14
N GLY A 197 -11.78 22.80 -12.90
CA GLY A 197 -10.98 23.23 -11.75
C GLY A 197 -11.10 22.33 -10.53
N TRP A 198 -10.18 22.52 -9.59
CA TRP A 198 -10.20 21.80 -8.32
C TRP A 198 -11.20 22.41 -7.36
N ARG A 199 -12.03 21.55 -6.77
CA ARG A 199 -12.99 21.90 -5.74
C ARG A 199 -12.57 21.26 -4.43
N TYR A 200 -12.28 22.10 -3.43
CA TYR A 200 -12.01 21.64 -2.07
C TYR A 200 -13.26 20.98 -1.46
N VAL A 201 -13.09 19.81 -0.83
CA VAL A 201 -14.15 19.07 -0.15
C VAL A 201 -13.68 18.73 1.28
N PRO A 202 -14.09 19.51 2.30
CA PRO A 202 -13.71 19.26 3.69
C PRO A 202 -14.46 18.04 4.26
N GLY A 203 -14.06 17.60 5.46
CA GLY A 203 -14.76 16.56 6.21
C GLY A 203 -14.44 15.13 5.79
N GLY A 204 -13.28 14.91 5.16
CA GLY A 204 -12.79 13.58 4.84
C GLY A 204 -12.34 12.78 6.06
N THR A 205 -12.44 11.45 5.97
CA THR A 205 -11.94 10.53 6.99
C THR A 205 -10.48 10.17 6.70
N VAL A 206 -9.63 10.32 7.70
CA VAL A 206 -8.23 9.92 7.67
C VAL A 206 -8.11 8.48 8.14
N TYR A 207 -7.36 7.68 7.39
CA TYR A 207 -7.02 6.30 7.73
C TYR A 207 -5.50 6.16 7.78
N VAL A 208 -4.97 5.48 8.79
CA VAL A 208 -3.54 5.17 8.91
C VAL A 208 -3.36 3.66 8.96
N GLY A 209 -2.48 3.15 8.11
CA GLY A 209 -2.22 1.72 7.99
C GLY A 209 -0.77 1.37 7.70
N ALA A 210 -0.47 0.08 7.79
CA ALA A 210 0.78 -0.51 7.32
C ALA A 210 0.71 -0.94 5.84
N SER A 211 -0.51 -1.01 5.29
CA SER A 211 -0.85 -1.21 3.88
C SER A 211 -2.25 -0.63 3.58
N SER A 212 -2.73 -0.72 2.34
CA SER A 212 -4.10 -0.32 1.97
C SER A 212 -5.22 -1.17 2.58
N ARG A 213 -4.90 -2.38 3.07
CA ARG A 213 -5.87 -3.31 3.72
C ARG A 213 -5.57 -3.56 5.20
N ASP A 214 -4.38 -3.24 5.69
CA ASP A 214 -4.03 -3.21 7.11
C ASP A 214 -4.17 -1.79 7.67
N ILE A 215 -5.43 -1.34 7.82
CA ILE A 215 -5.76 -0.06 8.45
C ILE A 215 -5.86 -0.26 9.96
N ARG A 216 -5.08 0.53 10.71
CA ARG A 216 -4.90 0.38 12.15
C ARG A 216 -5.53 1.50 12.95
N LEU A 217 -5.62 2.69 12.37
CA LEU A 217 -6.23 3.87 12.99
C LEU A 217 -7.12 4.58 11.97
N GLN A 218 -8.20 5.18 12.45
CA GLN A 218 -9.07 6.04 11.64
C GLN A 218 -9.63 7.18 12.49
N GLY A 219 -9.87 8.33 11.87
CA GLY A 219 -10.37 9.54 12.54
C GLY A 219 -10.62 10.68 11.56
N SER A 220 -11.04 11.83 12.08
CA SER A 220 -11.38 13.04 11.30
C SER A 220 -11.11 14.30 12.10
#